data_AF-A0A5J6SQJ0-F1
#
_entry.id   AF-A0A5J6SQJ0-F1
#
_cell.length_a   1.000
_cell.length_b   1.000
_cell.length_c   1.000
_cell.angle_alpha   90.00
_cell.angle_beta   90.00
_cell.angle_gamma   90.00
#
_symmetry.space_group_name_H-M   'P 1'
#
loop_
_entity.id
_entity.type
_entity.pdbx_description
1 polymer ?
#
loop_
_entity_poly.entity_id
_entity_poly.type
_entity_poly.pdbx_seq_one_letter_code
_entity_poly.pdbx_strand_id
1 'polypeptide(L)'
;MCRDWKTAEKWYHAVTLYLKERLKLDISPEKSKIINLRKNESAFLGFTIRANRKRKKRVAHTFVKAEKMRKIKADAKKRIKILRASPTAQNALRFNSFVLGLHNYFNRATHVNIAFSRLAYEIGASMYNRLKPIGKYEHPNNPPPVYKKFYSLGSKTYKIAGVYLFPLGVIKTKNVIAFTQSITPFTEEGRVQISARLSKNIRQEIVLLMESKIPTRSVEYMDNRISRYSMKKGKCEITGMFLQAENVYCHHYIPTPLGGSDKFNNLRILQKEVHELIHMTDKIKANTLIKFLGITESMLKKINKYREKCELEIIK
;
A
#
# COMPACT_ATOMS: atom_id res chain seq x y z
N MET A 1 8.99 16.92 15.92
CA MET A 1 9.82 16.78 17.16
C MET A 1 10.35 18.16 17.50
N CYS A 2 10.20 18.60 18.75
CA CYS A 2 10.67 19.90 19.21
C CYS A 2 12.10 19.82 19.74
N ARG A 3 12.84 20.93 19.71
CA ARG A 3 14.24 21.00 20.18
C ARG A 3 14.33 20.97 21.71
N ASP A 4 13.36 21.59 22.36
CA ASP A 4 13.26 21.77 23.80
C ASP A 4 11.82 21.58 24.30
N TRP A 5 11.68 21.57 25.63
CA TRP A 5 10.40 21.36 26.32
C TRP A 5 9.41 22.52 26.12
N LYS A 6 9.87 23.78 26.26
CA LYS A 6 8.99 24.96 26.19
C LYS A 6 8.34 25.07 24.81
N THR A 7 9.11 24.80 23.75
CA THR A 7 8.57 24.74 22.39
C THR A 7 7.54 23.63 22.24
N ALA A 8 7.76 22.45 22.84
CA ALA A 8 6.80 21.35 22.78
C ALA A 8 5.47 21.68 23.48
N GLU A 9 5.54 22.36 24.62
CA GLU A 9 4.38 22.81 25.40
C GLU A 9 3.54 23.83 24.62
N LYS A 10 4.20 24.84 24.02
CA LYS A 10 3.52 25.80 23.13
C LYS A 10 2.76 25.10 22.00
N TRP A 11 3.40 24.15 21.31
CA TRP A 11 2.75 23.39 20.25
C TRP A 11 1.60 22.51 20.76
N TYR A 12 1.76 21.89 21.94
CA TYR A 12 0.71 21.08 22.55
C TYR A 12 -0.56 21.90 22.77
N HIS A 13 -0.44 23.07 23.40
CA HIS A 13 -1.59 23.94 23.64
C HIS A 13 -2.17 24.52 22.35
N ALA A 14 -1.33 25.00 21.43
CA ALA A 14 -1.78 25.57 20.17
C ALA A 14 -2.58 24.56 19.32
N VAL A 15 -2.08 23.33 19.18
CA VAL A 15 -2.76 22.26 18.42
C VAL A 15 -4.05 21.82 19.13
N THR A 16 -4.02 21.71 20.45
CA THR A 16 -5.20 21.35 21.25
C THR A 16 -6.31 22.38 21.07
N LEU A 17 -5.99 23.66 21.17
CA LEU A 17 -6.94 24.76 21.02
C LEU A 17 -7.50 24.81 19.60
N TYR A 18 -6.63 24.67 18.58
CA TYR A 18 -7.06 24.64 17.18
C TYR A 18 -8.05 23.49 16.91
N LEU A 19 -7.74 22.27 17.37
CA LEU A 19 -8.61 21.11 17.22
C LEU A 19 -9.97 21.36 17.88
N LYS A 20 -9.99 21.90 19.08
CA LYS A 20 -11.21 22.17 19.84
C LYS A 20 -12.05 23.29 19.22
N GLU A 21 -11.44 24.42 18.90
CA GLU A 21 -12.18 25.62 18.49
C GLU A 21 -12.57 25.60 17.01
N ARG A 22 -11.66 25.17 16.14
CA ARG A 22 -11.85 25.23 14.67
C ARG A 22 -12.47 23.96 14.13
N LEU A 23 -12.03 22.79 14.64
CA LEU A 23 -12.50 21.50 14.15
C LEU A 23 -13.56 20.87 15.05
N LYS A 24 -13.83 21.46 16.23
CA LYS A 24 -14.79 20.93 17.23
C LYS A 24 -14.47 19.50 17.65
N LEU A 25 -13.17 19.21 17.82
CA LEU A 25 -12.65 17.90 18.24
C LEU A 25 -11.89 18.01 19.56
N ASP A 26 -12.29 17.21 20.54
CA ASP A 26 -11.57 17.09 21.80
C ASP A 26 -10.41 16.09 21.71
N ILE A 27 -9.35 16.36 22.49
CA ILE A 27 -8.22 15.45 22.62
C ILE A 27 -8.42 14.51 23.81
N SER A 28 -7.81 13.33 23.76
CA SER A 28 -7.70 12.42 24.91
C SER A 28 -6.44 12.78 25.72
N PRO A 29 -6.56 13.31 26.95
CA PRO A 29 -5.40 13.72 27.76
C PRO A 29 -4.48 12.54 28.11
N GLU A 30 -5.05 11.34 28.26
CA GLU A 30 -4.29 10.13 28.57
C GLU A 30 -3.35 9.70 27.44
N LYS A 31 -3.78 9.88 26.19
CA LYS A 31 -3.04 9.47 24.99
C LYS A 31 -2.12 10.57 24.50
N SER A 32 -2.51 11.83 24.67
CA SER A 32 -1.81 13.00 24.17
C SER A 32 -0.86 13.57 25.22
N LYS A 33 0.42 13.21 25.14
CA LYS A 33 1.45 13.63 26.10
C LYS A 33 2.76 14.07 25.44
N ILE A 34 3.45 14.99 26.09
CA ILE A 34 4.81 15.39 25.72
C ILE A 34 5.79 14.38 26.32
N ILE A 35 6.61 13.75 25.48
CA ILE A 35 7.54 12.69 25.90
C ILE A 35 8.98 13.14 25.65
N ASN A 36 9.80 13.10 26.71
CA ASN A 36 11.24 13.26 26.57
C ASN A 36 11.87 11.97 26.01
N LEU A 37 12.10 11.94 24.69
CA LEU A 37 12.67 10.79 23.98
C LEU A 37 14.08 10.38 24.43
N ARG A 38 14.79 11.23 25.19
CA ARG A 38 16.12 10.92 25.75
C ARG A 38 16.01 10.00 26.95
N LYS A 39 14.89 10.07 27.68
CA LYS A 39 14.62 9.26 28.88
C LYS A 39 13.69 8.10 28.55
N ASN A 40 12.57 8.39 27.88
CA ASN A 40 11.50 7.44 27.59
C ASN A 40 11.42 7.12 26.09
N GLU A 41 10.75 6.02 25.75
CA GLU A 41 10.36 5.73 24.37
C GLU A 41 8.96 6.24 24.06
N SER A 42 8.72 6.63 22.80
CA SER A 42 7.38 6.93 22.28
C SER A 42 6.94 5.81 21.35
N ALA A 43 5.67 5.43 21.41
CA ALA A 43 5.09 4.40 20.55
C ALA A 43 4.23 5.03 19.45
N PHE A 44 4.47 4.66 18.19
CA PHE A 44 3.70 5.15 17.05
C PHE A 44 3.62 4.09 15.95
N LEU A 45 2.41 3.82 15.45
CA LEU A 45 2.14 2.86 14.36
C LEU A 45 2.83 1.49 14.55
N GLY A 46 2.91 0.98 15.77
CA GLY A 46 3.53 -0.31 16.07
C GLY A 46 5.06 -0.30 16.19
N PHE A 47 5.69 0.87 16.09
CA PHE A 47 7.10 1.09 16.39
C PHE A 47 7.25 1.75 17.76
N THR A 48 8.41 1.58 18.39
CA THR A 48 8.88 2.48 19.46
C THR A 48 10.08 3.27 18.98
N ILE A 49 10.21 4.51 19.45
CA ILE A 49 11.26 5.46 19.06
C ILE A 49 11.88 6.04 20.33
N ARG A 50 13.21 5.98 20.42
CA ARG A 50 14.00 6.56 21.53
C ARG A 50 15.24 7.26 20.98
N ALA A 51 15.68 8.32 21.66
CA ALA A 51 16.88 9.08 21.31
C ALA A 51 18.10 8.58 22.10
N ASN A 52 18.94 7.77 21.46
CA ASN A 52 20.11 7.16 22.07
C ASN A 52 21.38 7.93 21.72
N ARG A 53 22.37 7.94 22.62
CA ARG A 53 23.68 8.55 22.36
C ARG A 53 24.50 7.62 21.48
N LYS A 54 25.05 8.14 20.39
CA LYS A 54 26.00 7.46 19.50
C LYS A 54 27.22 8.37 19.31
N ARG A 55 28.31 8.04 20.01
CA ARG A 55 29.51 8.89 20.13
C ARG A 55 29.14 10.30 20.64
N LYS A 56 29.51 11.34 19.89
CA LYS A 56 29.23 12.75 20.21
C LYS A 56 27.82 13.21 19.80
N LYS A 57 27.03 12.39 19.11
CA LYS A 57 25.69 12.75 18.60
C LYS A 57 24.60 11.89 19.24
N ARG A 58 23.32 12.27 19.06
CA ARG A 58 22.16 11.42 19.37
C ARG A 58 21.50 10.95 18.09
N VAL A 59 21.04 9.71 18.08
CA VAL A 59 20.37 9.07 16.95
C VAL A 59 19.08 8.40 17.42
N ALA A 60 18.13 8.26 16.50
CA ALA A 60 16.89 7.55 16.78
C ALA A 60 17.12 6.03 16.75
N HIS A 61 16.87 5.36 17.86
CA HIS A 61 16.72 3.91 17.90
C HIS A 61 15.24 3.59 17.76
N THR A 62 14.91 2.74 16.80
CA THR A 62 13.55 2.32 16.54
C THR A 62 13.42 0.80 16.61
N PHE A 63 12.39 0.36 17.35
CA PHE A 63 12.09 -1.05 17.60
C PHE A 63 10.64 -1.34 17.19
N VAL A 64 10.30 -2.62 17.13
CA VAL A 64 8.91 -3.06 17.04
C VAL A 64 8.31 -3.08 18.45
N LYS A 65 7.11 -2.52 18.62
CA LYS A 65 6.41 -2.50 19.91
C LYS A 65 6.28 -3.92 20.48
N ALA A 66 6.59 -4.11 21.76
CA ALA A 66 6.60 -5.42 22.41
C ALA A 66 5.25 -6.17 22.26
N GLU A 67 4.13 -5.46 22.40
CA GLU A 67 2.78 -6.01 22.20
C GLU A 67 2.59 -6.55 20.77
N LYS A 68 3.12 -5.84 19.76
CA LYS A 68 3.08 -6.29 18.36
C LYS A 68 3.98 -7.50 18.16
N MET A 69 5.16 -7.55 18.76
CA MET A 69 6.03 -8.73 18.71
C MET A 69 5.36 -9.97 19.32
N ARG A 70 4.65 -9.82 20.44
CA ARG A 70 3.84 -10.91 21.02
C ARG A 70 2.76 -11.42 20.06
N LYS A 71 2.04 -10.51 19.40
CA LYS A 71 1.01 -10.86 18.39
C LYS A 71 1.63 -11.59 17.19
N ILE A 72 2.74 -11.07 16.66
CA ILE A 72 3.49 -11.71 15.57
C ILE A 72 3.94 -13.12 15.95
N LYS A 73 4.45 -13.31 17.17
CA LYS A 73 4.85 -14.63 17.69
C LYS A 73 3.68 -15.61 17.72
N ALA A 74 2.52 -15.17 18.21
CA ALA A 74 1.31 -16.00 18.24
C ALA A 74 0.85 -16.39 16.83
N ASP A 75 0.82 -15.42 15.90
CA ASP A 75 0.44 -15.66 14.50
C ASP A 75 1.40 -16.60 13.78
N ALA A 76 2.72 -16.43 13.99
CA ALA A 76 3.74 -17.31 13.45
C ALA A 76 3.53 -18.75 13.94
N LYS A 77 3.32 -18.95 15.25
CA LYS A 77 3.02 -20.27 15.82
C LYS A 77 1.73 -20.87 15.25
N LYS A 78 0.66 -20.07 15.10
CA LYS A 78 -0.60 -20.53 14.49
C LYS A 78 -0.38 -21.01 13.06
N ARG A 79 0.37 -20.27 12.24
CA ARG A 79 0.67 -20.66 10.85
C ARG A 79 1.56 -21.90 10.76
N ILE A 80 2.52 -22.07 11.67
CA ILE A 80 3.32 -23.31 11.77
C ILE A 80 2.43 -24.50 12.13
N LYS A 81 1.43 -24.34 13.01
CA LYS A 81 0.45 -25.40 13.31
C LYS A 81 -0.38 -25.77 12.07
N ILE A 82 -0.86 -24.78 11.32
CA ILE A 82 -1.61 -25.01 10.08
C ILE A 82 -0.75 -25.74 9.05
N LEU A 83 0.52 -25.35 8.89
CA LEU A 83 1.48 -26.05 8.02
C LEU A 83 1.66 -27.51 8.41
N ARG A 84 1.77 -27.81 9.72
CA ARG A 84 1.88 -29.20 10.21
C ARG A 84 0.66 -30.04 9.87
N ALA A 85 -0.53 -29.47 10.03
CA ALA A 85 -1.80 -30.15 9.79
C ALA A 85 -2.08 -30.35 8.29
N SER A 86 -1.69 -29.38 7.45
CA SER A 86 -1.91 -29.42 6.01
C SER A 86 -0.67 -28.89 5.27
N PRO A 87 0.32 -29.77 5.00
CA PRO A 87 1.61 -29.42 4.40
C PRO A 87 1.49 -29.22 2.88
N THR A 88 0.69 -28.25 2.46
CA THR A 88 0.47 -27.93 1.04
C THR A 88 1.34 -26.76 0.60
N ALA A 89 1.64 -26.70 -0.71
CA ALA A 89 2.35 -25.56 -1.31
C ALA A 89 1.62 -24.24 -1.04
N GLN A 90 0.28 -24.24 -1.08
CA GLN A 90 -0.52 -23.05 -0.79
C GLN A 90 -0.31 -22.55 0.65
N ASN A 91 -0.28 -23.43 1.65
CA ASN A 91 -0.04 -23.02 3.04
C ASN A 91 1.41 -22.56 3.25
N ALA A 92 2.38 -23.17 2.57
CA ALA A 92 3.77 -22.71 2.56
C ALA A 92 3.90 -21.30 1.97
N LEU A 93 3.24 -21.04 0.83
CA LEU A 93 3.17 -19.71 0.23
C LEU A 93 2.46 -18.69 1.13
N ARG A 94 1.37 -19.07 1.81
CA ARG A 94 0.69 -18.21 2.80
C ARG A 94 1.60 -17.84 3.98
N PHE A 95 2.45 -18.77 4.43
CA PHE A 95 3.48 -18.46 5.43
C PHE A 95 4.51 -17.47 4.89
N ASN A 96 4.99 -17.68 3.67
CA ASN A 96 5.93 -16.78 3.00
C ASN A 96 5.35 -15.36 2.82
N SER A 97 4.10 -15.24 2.39
CA SER A 97 3.41 -13.95 2.29
C SER A 97 3.31 -13.23 3.64
N PHE A 98 3.06 -13.98 4.73
CA PHE A 98 3.06 -13.41 6.08
C PHE A 98 4.44 -12.89 6.49
N VAL A 99 5.51 -13.68 6.32
CA VAL A 99 6.88 -13.27 6.63
C VAL A 99 7.28 -12.05 5.80
N LEU A 100 7.03 -12.08 4.49
CA LEU A 100 7.36 -10.99 3.59
C LEU A 100 6.61 -9.70 3.94
N GLY A 101 5.33 -9.81 4.34
CA GLY A 101 4.54 -8.66 4.81
C GLY A 101 5.14 -8.01 6.06
N LEU A 102 5.54 -8.83 7.05
CA LEU A 102 6.21 -8.34 8.26
C LEU A 102 7.56 -7.68 7.92
N HIS A 103 8.35 -8.32 7.07
CA HIS A 103 9.64 -7.77 6.63
C HIS A 103 9.45 -6.44 5.93
N ASN A 104 8.51 -6.35 4.99
CA ASN A 104 8.24 -5.13 4.24
C ASN A 104 7.71 -3.99 5.11
N TYR A 105 6.95 -4.28 6.18
CA TYR A 105 6.43 -3.26 7.07
C TYR A 105 7.50 -2.76 8.06
N PHE A 106 8.13 -3.69 8.78
CA PHE A 106 9.01 -3.38 9.90
C PHE A 106 10.47 -3.14 9.51
N ASN A 107 10.91 -3.37 8.26
CA ASN A 107 12.29 -3.13 7.82
C ASN A 107 12.78 -1.67 8.04
N ARG A 108 11.90 -0.74 8.38
CA ARG A 108 12.23 0.66 8.70
C ARG A 108 12.71 0.84 10.14
N ALA A 109 12.53 -0.15 11.02
CA ALA A 109 13.04 -0.09 12.39
C ALA A 109 14.56 -0.35 12.40
N THR A 110 15.34 0.51 13.03
CA THR A 110 16.81 0.42 13.02
C THR A 110 17.32 -0.85 13.68
N HIS A 111 16.61 -1.36 14.70
CA HIS A 111 16.96 -2.56 15.44
C HIS A 111 16.06 -3.75 15.09
N VAL A 112 15.42 -3.74 13.91
CA VAL A 112 14.48 -4.79 13.51
C VAL A 112 15.14 -6.16 13.39
N ASN A 113 16.40 -6.21 12.94
CA ASN A 113 17.15 -7.46 12.82
C ASN A 113 17.31 -8.16 14.18
N ILE A 114 17.62 -7.42 15.25
CA ILE A 114 17.77 -7.96 16.61
C ILE A 114 16.42 -8.51 17.10
N ALA A 115 15.35 -7.73 16.92
CA ALA A 115 14.01 -8.13 17.35
C ALA A 115 13.51 -9.41 16.66
N PHE A 116 13.68 -9.50 15.33
CA PHE A 116 13.24 -10.67 14.56
C PHE A 116 14.18 -11.87 14.72
N SER A 117 15.49 -11.67 14.94
CA SER A 117 16.42 -12.75 15.28
C SER A 117 16.04 -13.40 16.61
N ARG A 118 15.75 -12.59 17.63
CA ARG A 118 15.24 -13.10 18.92
C ARG A 118 13.92 -13.84 18.75
N LEU A 119 12.98 -13.27 17.98
CA LEU A 119 11.71 -13.94 17.68
C LEU A 119 11.91 -15.29 17.02
N ALA A 120 12.80 -15.37 16.01
CA ALA A 120 13.12 -16.60 15.31
C ALA A 120 13.72 -17.66 16.24
N TYR A 121 14.62 -17.25 17.15
CA TYR A 121 15.14 -18.13 18.19
C TYR A 121 14.03 -18.66 19.10
N GLU A 122 13.17 -17.78 19.62
CA GLU A 122 12.07 -18.14 20.53
C GLU A 122 11.02 -19.09 19.91
N ILE A 123 10.86 -19.09 18.59
CA ILE A 123 9.98 -20.04 17.89
C ILE A 123 10.73 -21.23 17.30
N GLY A 124 12.06 -21.21 17.29
CA GLY A 124 12.91 -22.16 16.57
C GLY A 124 12.66 -23.61 16.98
N ALA A 125 12.62 -23.91 18.28
CA ALA A 125 12.32 -25.24 18.78
C ALA A 125 10.92 -25.74 18.34
N SER A 126 9.91 -24.87 18.43
CA SER A 126 8.55 -25.22 17.98
C SER A 126 8.48 -25.40 16.46
N MET A 127 9.28 -24.66 15.70
CA MET A 127 9.35 -24.79 14.26
C MET A 127 10.05 -26.10 13.89
N TYR A 128 11.15 -26.45 14.56
CA TYR A 128 11.87 -27.70 14.37
C TYR A 128 10.98 -28.92 14.62
N ASN A 129 10.39 -29.01 15.83
CA ASN A 129 9.57 -30.16 16.22
C ASN A 129 8.33 -30.35 15.31
N ARG A 130 7.79 -29.25 14.77
CA ARG A 130 6.58 -29.31 13.93
C ARG A 130 6.88 -29.46 12.44
N LEU A 131 7.99 -28.95 11.93
CA LEU A 131 8.26 -28.97 10.49
C LEU A 131 9.18 -30.12 10.08
N LYS A 132 10.01 -30.64 10.98
CA LYS A 132 10.87 -31.82 10.71
C LYS A 132 10.10 -33.02 10.12
N PRO A 133 8.89 -33.38 10.58
CA PRO A 133 8.17 -34.53 10.03
C PRO A 133 7.56 -34.31 8.63
N ILE A 134 7.42 -33.05 8.18
CA ILE A 134 6.66 -32.70 6.97
C ILE A 134 7.49 -31.96 5.92
N GLY A 135 8.78 -31.74 6.17
CA GLY A 135 9.64 -30.96 5.30
C GLY A 135 11.11 -31.23 5.53
N LYS A 136 11.93 -30.85 4.56
CA LYS A 136 13.39 -31.02 4.60
C LYS A 136 14.05 -29.71 5.04
N TYR A 137 14.96 -29.77 6.02
CA TYR A 137 15.72 -28.62 6.47
C TYR A 137 17.08 -28.58 5.75
N GLU A 138 17.19 -27.74 4.72
CA GLU A 138 18.30 -27.75 3.77
C GLU A 138 18.65 -26.34 3.28
N HIS A 139 19.79 -26.20 2.60
CA HIS A 139 20.09 -24.99 1.85
C HIS A 139 19.18 -24.91 0.63
N PRO A 140 18.57 -23.74 0.34
CA PRO A 140 17.74 -23.60 -0.85
C PRO A 140 18.55 -23.88 -2.12
N ASN A 141 18.22 -24.99 -2.79
CA ASN A 141 18.78 -25.32 -4.09
C ASN A 141 17.79 -24.90 -5.18
N ASN A 142 18.26 -24.03 -6.09
CA ASN A 142 17.48 -23.42 -7.15
C ASN A 142 16.09 -22.87 -6.73
N PRO A 143 16.00 -21.99 -5.71
CA PRO A 143 14.71 -21.46 -5.30
C PRO A 143 14.17 -20.45 -6.32
N PRO A 144 12.85 -20.14 -6.28
CA PRO A 144 12.24 -19.15 -7.15
C PRO A 144 12.95 -17.77 -7.09
N PRO A 145 12.91 -16.97 -8.17
CA PRO A 145 13.56 -15.65 -8.22
C PRO A 145 13.19 -14.73 -7.05
N VAL A 146 11.95 -14.81 -6.56
CA VAL A 146 11.47 -14.04 -5.41
C VAL A 146 12.26 -14.36 -4.13
N TYR A 147 12.68 -15.60 -3.90
CA TYR A 147 13.50 -15.96 -2.74
C TYR A 147 14.88 -15.32 -2.85
N LYS A 148 15.54 -15.50 -4.01
CA LYS A 148 16.89 -14.96 -4.30
C LYS A 148 16.94 -13.43 -4.17
N LYS A 149 15.83 -12.74 -4.46
CA LYS A 149 15.71 -11.28 -4.30
C LYS A 149 15.82 -10.82 -2.85
N PHE A 150 15.34 -11.60 -1.88
CA PHE A 150 15.22 -11.16 -0.48
C PHE A 150 16.18 -11.87 0.47
N TYR A 151 16.59 -13.11 0.17
CA TYR A 151 17.31 -13.98 1.09
C TYR A 151 18.52 -14.65 0.42
N SER A 152 19.59 -14.82 1.20
CA SER A 152 20.78 -15.56 0.79
C SER A 152 20.56 -17.07 0.79
N LEU A 153 21.25 -17.78 -0.10
CA LEU A 153 21.22 -19.25 -0.18
C LEU A 153 22.11 -19.94 0.89
N GLY A 154 22.99 -19.17 1.53
CA GLY A 154 23.91 -19.67 2.56
C GLY A 154 23.26 -20.06 3.89
N SER A 155 21.96 -19.84 4.08
CA SER A 155 21.25 -20.22 5.31
C SER A 155 20.23 -21.32 5.02
N LYS A 156 20.18 -22.34 5.88
CA LYS A 156 19.20 -23.42 5.78
C LYS A 156 17.79 -22.92 6.10
N THR A 157 16.80 -23.50 5.44
CA THR A 157 15.38 -23.30 5.74
C THR A 157 14.60 -24.57 5.46
N TYR A 158 13.32 -24.59 5.82
CA TYR A 158 12.45 -25.72 5.50
C TYR A 158 11.93 -25.64 4.06
N LYS A 159 12.03 -26.75 3.33
CA LYS A 159 11.30 -27.00 2.08
C LYS A 159 10.09 -27.88 2.38
N ILE A 160 8.89 -27.36 2.12
CA ILE A 160 7.61 -28.05 2.35
C ILE A 160 6.82 -27.98 1.04
N ALA A 161 6.37 -29.14 0.54
CA ALA A 161 5.63 -29.25 -0.72
C ALA A 161 6.27 -28.46 -1.88
N GLY A 162 7.59 -28.60 -2.04
CA GLY A 162 8.36 -27.92 -3.09
C GLY A 162 8.68 -26.44 -2.83
N VAL A 163 8.14 -25.84 -1.76
CA VAL A 163 8.31 -24.41 -1.44
C VAL A 163 9.30 -24.22 -0.30
N TYR A 164 10.34 -23.41 -0.53
CA TYR A 164 11.24 -22.94 0.52
C TYR A 164 10.57 -21.86 1.37
N LEU A 165 10.55 -22.06 2.69
CA LEU A 165 9.99 -21.09 3.62
C LEU A 165 10.91 -19.87 3.76
N PHE A 166 10.32 -18.69 3.79
CA PHE A 166 11.03 -17.44 4.05
C PHE A 166 11.48 -17.39 5.51
N PRO A 167 12.77 -17.14 5.77
CA PRO A 167 13.30 -17.13 7.13
C PRO A 167 12.80 -15.91 7.91
N LEU A 168 12.02 -16.14 8.97
CA LEU A 168 11.42 -15.06 9.78
C LEU A 168 12.46 -14.10 10.37
N GLY A 169 13.59 -14.62 10.83
CA GLY A 169 14.64 -13.83 11.49
C GLY A 169 15.54 -13.02 10.56
N VAL A 170 15.56 -13.34 9.26
CA VAL A 170 16.49 -12.71 8.31
C VAL A 170 15.81 -11.49 7.69
N ILE A 171 15.83 -10.41 8.46
CA ILE A 171 15.35 -9.09 8.00
C ILE A 171 16.51 -8.09 8.01
N LYS A 172 16.61 -7.31 6.94
CA LYS A 172 17.57 -6.21 6.80
C LYS A 172 16.86 -4.88 7.00
N THR A 173 17.49 -3.99 7.77
CA THR A 173 17.02 -2.62 7.91
C THR A 173 17.17 -1.89 6.58
N LYS A 174 16.11 -1.21 6.13
CA LYS A 174 16.14 -0.30 5.00
C LYS A 174 16.26 1.13 5.53
N ASN A 175 17.28 1.84 5.09
CA ASN A 175 17.48 3.25 5.45
C ASN A 175 16.28 4.08 4.98
N VAL A 176 15.68 4.81 5.91
CA VAL A 176 14.60 5.77 5.64
C VAL A 176 15.23 7.15 5.56
N ILE A 177 15.15 7.76 4.39
CA ILE A 177 15.59 9.15 4.19
C ILE A 177 14.48 10.06 4.72
N ALA A 178 14.85 11.11 5.46
CA ALA A 178 13.89 12.07 5.98
C ALA A 178 13.14 12.75 4.83
N PHE A 179 11.87 13.08 5.06
CA PHE A 179 11.09 13.84 4.10
C PHE A 179 11.70 15.24 3.94
N THR A 180 11.94 15.65 2.69
CA THR A 180 12.46 16.98 2.37
C THR A 180 11.41 18.03 2.71
N GLN A 181 11.70 18.89 3.69
CA GLN A 181 10.73 19.86 4.21
C GLN A 181 10.35 20.96 3.19
N SER A 182 11.16 21.18 2.15
CA SER A 182 10.83 22.10 1.05
C SER A 182 9.66 21.62 0.19
N ILE A 183 9.32 20.33 0.26
CA ILE A 183 8.20 19.75 -0.49
C ILE A 183 6.93 19.99 0.30
N THR A 184 6.27 21.11 0.05
CA THR A 184 5.08 21.55 0.79
C THR A 184 4.06 22.20 -0.15
N PRO A 185 2.74 22.00 0.07
CA PRO A 185 1.72 22.68 -0.73
C PRO A 185 1.59 24.16 -0.40
N PHE A 186 2.19 24.62 0.71
CA PHE A 186 1.98 25.97 1.25
C PHE A 186 2.91 27.04 0.66
N THR A 187 3.99 26.65 -0.03
CA THR A 187 4.89 27.59 -0.72
C THR A 187 4.90 27.33 -2.22
N GLU A 188 5.20 28.36 -3.01
CA GLU A 188 5.21 28.23 -4.47
C GLU A 188 6.31 27.27 -4.93
N GLU A 189 7.51 27.38 -4.37
CA GLU A 189 8.63 26.50 -4.68
C GLU A 189 8.31 25.04 -4.32
N GLY A 190 7.59 24.84 -3.20
CA GLY A 190 7.15 23.53 -2.76
C GLY A 190 6.10 22.92 -3.68
N ARG A 191 5.13 23.72 -4.14
CA ARG A 191 4.15 23.30 -5.16
C ARG A 191 4.82 22.95 -6.49
N VAL A 192 5.83 23.72 -6.92
CA VAL A 192 6.63 23.40 -8.10
C VAL A 192 7.31 22.04 -7.94
N GLN A 193 7.95 21.76 -6.80
CA GLN A 193 8.60 20.46 -6.53
C GLN A 193 7.60 19.30 -6.49
N ILE A 194 6.40 19.51 -5.95
CA ILE A 194 5.32 18.51 -5.97
C ILE A 194 4.88 18.24 -7.41
N SER A 195 4.64 19.30 -8.19
CA SER A 195 4.18 19.23 -9.57
C SER A 195 5.22 18.62 -10.52
N ALA A 196 6.52 18.83 -10.27
CA ALA A 196 7.63 18.29 -11.06
C ALA A 196 7.71 16.75 -11.00
N ARG A 197 7.08 16.11 -10.02
CA ARG A 197 6.98 14.65 -9.93
C ARG A 197 5.92 14.07 -10.86
N LEU A 198 4.97 14.87 -11.34
CA LEU A 198 4.05 14.49 -12.41
C LEU A 198 4.79 14.65 -13.74
N SER A 199 4.61 13.72 -14.68
CA SER A 199 5.15 13.94 -16.02
C SER A 199 4.51 15.20 -16.62
N LYS A 200 5.30 15.98 -17.36
CA LYS A 200 4.87 17.27 -17.95
C LYS A 200 3.55 17.12 -18.71
N ASN A 201 3.42 16.04 -19.48
CA ASN A 201 2.22 15.72 -20.26
C ASN A 201 0.99 15.52 -19.36
N ILE A 202 1.09 14.73 -18.27
CA ILE A 202 -0.04 14.52 -17.35
C ILE A 202 -0.46 15.82 -16.69
N ARG A 203 0.49 16.67 -16.31
CA ARG A 203 0.21 17.95 -15.65
C ARG A 203 -0.64 18.86 -16.52
N GLN A 204 -0.32 18.97 -17.81
CA GLN A 204 -1.08 19.79 -18.76
C GLN A 204 -2.53 19.30 -18.87
N GLU A 205 -2.73 18.00 -19.04
CA GLU A 205 -4.08 17.42 -19.12
C GLU A 205 -4.87 17.60 -17.83
N ILE A 206 -4.21 17.54 -16.66
CA ILE A 206 -4.89 17.80 -15.37
C ILE A 206 -5.42 19.23 -15.30
N VAL A 207 -4.66 20.22 -15.75
CA VAL A 207 -5.11 21.62 -15.79
C VAL A 207 -6.33 21.76 -16.68
N LEU A 208 -6.30 21.17 -17.88
CA LEU A 208 -7.46 21.17 -18.79
C LEU A 208 -8.69 20.48 -18.17
N LEU A 209 -8.49 19.37 -17.44
CA LEU A 209 -9.57 18.71 -16.71
C LEU A 209 -10.13 19.55 -15.56
N MET A 210 -9.29 20.32 -14.86
CA MET A 210 -9.69 21.25 -13.81
C MET A 210 -10.52 22.42 -14.36
N GLU A 211 -10.19 22.91 -15.54
CA GLU A 211 -10.90 23.99 -16.21
C GLU A 211 -12.19 23.51 -16.89
N SER A 212 -12.29 22.22 -17.19
CA SER A 212 -13.48 21.63 -17.81
C SER A 212 -14.72 21.74 -16.90
N LYS A 213 -15.84 22.19 -17.45
CA LYS A 213 -17.14 22.24 -16.75
C LYS A 213 -18.10 21.23 -17.36
N ILE A 214 -18.64 20.34 -16.53
CA ILE A 214 -19.69 19.39 -16.92
C ILE A 214 -20.93 19.71 -16.07
N PRO A 215 -21.88 20.52 -16.59
CA PRO A 215 -23.00 21.05 -15.79
C PRO A 215 -23.85 20.00 -15.06
N THR A 216 -23.92 18.79 -15.62
CA THR A 216 -24.73 17.68 -15.09
C THR A 216 -24.03 16.86 -13.99
N ARG A 217 -22.83 17.26 -13.55
CA ARG A 217 -22.01 16.48 -12.62
C ARG A 217 -21.76 17.23 -11.31
N SER A 218 -21.65 16.48 -10.23
CA SER A 218 -21.37 17.01 -8.90
C SER A 218 -19.92 17.49 -8.75
N VAL A 219 -19.67 18.31 -7.73
CA VAL A 219 -18.31 18.69 -7.35
C VAL A 219 -17.46 17.46 -6.98
N GLU A 220 -18.06 16.49 -6.28
CA GLU A 220 -17.39 15.23 -5.93
C GLU A 220 -16.95 14.46 -7.18
N TYR A 221 -17.80 14.39 -8.21
CA TYR A 221 -17.45 13.75 -9.47
C TYR A 221 -16.27 14.44 -10.15
N MET A 222 -16.29 15.77 -10.22
CA MET A 222 -15.23 16.54 -10.88
C MET A 222 -13.88 16.36 -10.18
N ASP A 223 -13.84 16.42 -8.85
CA ASP A 223 -12.62 16.23 -8.07
C ASP A 223 -12.11 14.77 -8.15
N ASN A 224 -13.01 13.80 -8.01
CA ASN A 224 -12.64 12.38 -8.09
C ASN A 224 -12.21 11.96 -9.51
N ARG A 225 -12.75 12.60 -10.57
CA ARG A 225 -12.32 12.39 -11.97
C ARG A 225 -10.85 12.78 -12.15
N ILE A 226 -10.44 13.96 -11.67
CA ILE A 226 -9.04 14.43 -11.73
C ILE A 226 -8.14 13.52 -10.91
N SER A 227 -8.56 13.20 -9.68
CA SER A 227 -7.82 12.30 -8.80
C SER A 227 -7.61 10.92 -9.44
N ARG A 228 -8.64 10.37 -10.10
CA ARG A 228 -8.57 9.06 -10.76
C ARG A 228 -7.66 9.09 -11.99
N TYR A 229 -7.75 10.14 -12.79
CA TYR A 229 -6.89 10.38 -13.95
C TYR A 229 -5.41 10.45 -13.55
N SER A 230 -5.10 11.23 -12.52
CA SER A 230 -3.75 11.32 -11.95
C SER A 230 -3.24 9.97 -11.43
N MET A 231 -4.07 9.24 -10.66
CA MET A 231 -3.72 7.91 -10.15
C MET A 231 -3.40 6.91 -11.28
N LYS A 232 -4.10 7.03 -12.41
CA LYS A 232 -3.89 6.20 -13.60
C LYS A 232 -2.84 6.73 -14.56
N LYS A 233 -2.13 7.80 -14.17
CA LYS A 233 -1.10 8.43 -14.99
C LYS A 233 -1.61 8.83 -16.38
N GLY A 234 -2.86 9.30 -16.43
CA GLY A 234 -3.56 9.69 -17.65
C GLY A 234 -3.89 8.56 -18.61
N LYS A 235 -3.86 7.30 -18.17
CA LYS A 235 -4.13 6.14 -19.02
C LYS A 235 -5.54 5.61 -18.87
N CYS A 236 -6.13 5.17 -19.98
CA CYS A 236 -7.34 4.36 -20.01
C CYS A 236 -7.13 3.11 -19.15
N GLU A 237 -8.08 2.82 -18.27
CA GLU A 237 -7.96 1.71 -17.34
C GLU A 237 -8.11 0.33 -17.98
N ILE A 238 -8.63 0.26 -19.21
CA ILE A 238 -8.77 -0.99 -19.97
C ILE A 238 -7.60 -1.14 -20.93
N THR A 239 -7.44 -0.21 -21.87
CA THR A 239 -6.45 -0.32 -22.98
C THR A 239 -5.04 0.09 -22.54
N GLY A 240 -4.91 0.91 -21.49
CA GLY A 240 -3.61 1.47 -21.07
C GLY A 240 -3.11 2.62 -21.96
N MET A 241 -3.88 3.02 -22.96
CA MET A 241 -3.58 4.15 -23.84
C MET A 241 -3.63 5.47 -23.06
N PHE A 242 -2.69 6.37 -23.35
CA PHE A 242 -2.71 7.72 -22.76
C PHE A 242 -3.86 8.53 -23.36
N LEU A 243 -4.58 9.27 -22.52
CA LEU A 243 -5.76 10.04 -22.90
C LEU A 243 -5.48 11.53 -22.71
N GLN A 244 -5.68 12.32 -23.74
CA GLN A 244 -5.79 13.77 -23.60
C GLN A 244 -7.10 14.13 -22.89
N ALA A 245 -7.15 15.27 -22.20
CA ALA A 245 -8.26 15.71 -21.35
C ALA A 245 -9.63 15.68 -22.07
N GLU A 246 -9.64 16.06 -23.35
CA GLU A 246 -10.81 16.04 -24.24
C GLU A 246 -11.37 14.62 -24.45
N ASN A 247 -10.50 13.62 -24.41
CA ASN A 247 -10.82 12.21 -24.62
C ASN A 247 -11.01 11.42 -23.32
N VAL A 248 -11.01 12.11 -22.16
CA VAL A 248 -11.19 11.49 -20.85
C VAL A 248 -12.68 11.33 -20.53
N TYR A 249 -13.16 10.09 -20.64
CA TYR A 249 -14.48 9.69 -20.19
C TYR A 249 -14.38 9.05 -18.80
N CYS A 250 -15.11 9.61 -17.84
CA CYS A 250 -15.15 9.08 -16.48
C CYS A 250 -16.43 8.25 -16.31
N HIS A 251 -16.24 6.94 -16.22
CA HIS A 251 -17.29 5.95 -16.14
C HIS A 251 -17.61 5.59 -14.70
N HIS A 252 -18.89 5.54 -14.36
CA HIS A 252 -19.38 4.94 -13.13
C HIS A 252 -19.42 3.42 -13.27
N TYR A 253 -18.62 2.71 -12.46
CA TYR A 253 -18.54 1.26 -12.46
C TYR A 253 -19.87 0.59 -12.08
N ILE A 254 -20.57 1.16 -11.10
CA ILE A 254 -22.01 0.95 -10.88
C ILE A 254 -22.67 2.24 -11.37
N PRO A 255 -23.54 2.19 -12.39
CA PRO A 255 -24.26 3.36 -12.91
C PRO A 255 -25.08 4.07 -11.83
N THR A 256 -25.27 5.39 -11.98
CA THR A 256 -26.07 6.19 -11.04
C THR A 256 -27.53 5.72 -10.91
N PRO A 257 -28.24 5.28 -11.98
CA PRO A 257 -29.60 4.73 -11.82
C PRO A 257 -29.65 3.44 -10.99
N LEU A 258 -28.55 2.71 -10.91
CA LEU A 258 -28.41 1.47 -10.13
C LEU A 258 -27.80 1.71 -8.73
N GLY A 259 -27.89 2.94 -8.21
CA GLY A 259 -27.36 3.30 -6.89
C GLY A 259 -25.85 3.60 -6.86
N GLY A 260 -25.23 3.80 -8.02
CA GLY A 260 -23.86 4.27 -8.13
C GLY A 260 -23.65 5.67 -7.54
N SER A 261 -22.48 5.89 -6.92
CA SER A 261 -22.09 7.20 -6.36
C SER A 261 -20.91 7.81 -7.10
N ASP A 262 -20.67 9.10 -6.89
CA ASP A 262 -19.52 9.84 -7.44
C ASP A 262 -18.21 9.59 -6.66
N LYS A 263 -18.22 8.65 -5.71
CA LYS A 263 -17.06 8.26 -4.91
C LYS A 263 -15.94 7.74 -5.79
N PHE A 264 -14.70 8.08 -5.42
CA PHE A 264 -13.47 7.69 -6.11
C PHE A 264 -13.38 6.20 -6.49
N ASN A 265 -13.86 5.29 -5.64
CA ASN A 265 -13.80 3.85 -5.88
C ASN A 265 -14.78 3.38 -6.97
N ASN A 266 -15.83 4.15 -7.26
CA ASN A 266 -16.81 3.86 -8.30
C ASN A 266 -16.42 4.43 -9.67
N LEU A 267 -15.46 5.36 -9.76
CA LEU A 267 -15.10 6.00 -11.03
C LEU A 267 -13.96 5.30 -11.77
N ARG A 268 -14.03 5.26 -13.11
CA ARG A 268 -13.02 4.69 -14.01
C ARG A 268 -12.70 5.64 -15.15
N ILE A 269 -11.42 5.82 -15.45
CA ILE A 269 -10.99 6.64 -16.59
C ILE A 269 -10.86 5.78 -17.83
N LEU A 270 -11.65 6.10 -18.84
CA LEU A 270 -11.75 5.38 -20.11
C LEU A 270 -11.63 6.36 -21.28
N GLN A 271 -11.23 5.84 -22.43
CA GLN A 271 -11.47 6.52 -23.70
C GLN A 271 -12.94 6.40 -24.11
N LYS A 272 -13.39 7.30 -24.98
CA LYS A 272 -14.77 7.37 -25.47
C LYS A 272 -15.27 6.03 -25.98
N GLU A 273 -14.50 5.40 -26.85
CA GLU A 273 -14.91 4.18 -27.57
C GLU A 273 -15.03 3.00 -26.61
N VAL A 274 -14.17 2.92 -25.59
CA VAL A 274 -14.28 1.86 -24.57
C VAL A 274 -15.48 2.10 -23.68
N HIS A 275 -15.77 3.37 -23.34
CA HIS A 275 -16.97 3.71 -22.60
C HIS A 275 -18.25 3.33 -23.38
N GLU A 276 -18.29 3.64 -24.67
CA GLU A 276 -19.37 3.25 -25.58
C GLU A 276 -19.50 1.72 -25.67
N LEU A 277 -18.39 1.00 -25.83
CA LEU A 277 -18.37 -0.46 -25.90
C LEU A 277 -18.97 -1.12 -24.65
N ILE A 278 -18.79 -0.53 -23.46
CA ILE A 278 -19.40 -1.04 -22.23
C ILE A 278 -20.93 -0.93 -22.29
N HIS A 279 -21.47 0.15 -22.83
CA HIS A 279 -22.93 0.38 -22.86
C HIS A 279 -23.61 -0.12 -24.14
N MET A 280 -22.83 -0.62 -25.10
CA MET A 280 -23.33 -1.06 -26.40
C MET A 280 -24.17 -2.34 -26.30
N THR A 281 -25.38 -2.33 -26.84
CA THR A 281 -26.27 -3.50 -26.93
C THR A 281 -26.18 -4.21 -28.29
N ASP A 282 -25.82 -3.48 -29.35
CA ASP A 282 -25.63 -4.01 -30.69
C ASP A 282 -24.35 -4.86 -30.79
N LYS A 283 -24.53 -6.18 -30.92
CA LYS A 283 -23.46 -7.18 -30.97
C LYS A 283 -22.55 -7.01 -32.21
N ILE A 284 -23.12 -6.58 -33.34
CA ILE A 284 -22.34 -6.42 -34.58
C ILE A 284 -21.40 -5.23 -34.43
N LYS A 285 -21.91 -4.07 -33.98
CA LYS A 285 -21.09 -2.89 -33.73
C LYS A 285 -20.06 -3.11 -32.64
N ALA A 286 -20.41 -3.86 -31.58
CA ALA A 286 -19.50 -4.18 -30.49
C ALA A 286 -18.29 -4.98 -31.00
N ASN A 287 -18.52 -5.99 -31.84
CA ASN A 287 -17.46 -6.80 -32.43
C ASN A 287 -16.56 -6.00 -33.38
N THR A 288 -17.13 -5.07 -34.17
CA THR A 288 -16.34 -4.14 -35.00
C THR A 288 -15.44 -3.27 -34.14
N LEU A 289 -15.98 -2.72 -33.04
CA LEU A 289 -15.23 -1.83 -32.15
C LEU A 289 -14.14 -2.58 -31.36
N ILE A 290 -14.40 -3.83 -30.96
CA ILE A 290 -13.41 -4.73 -30.34
C ILE A 290 -12.21 -4.94 -31.26
N LYS A 291 -12.45 -5.19 -32.54
CA LYS A 291 -11.38 -5.36 -33.54
C LYS A 291 -10.62 -4.05 -33.75
N PHE A 292 -11.33 -2.94 -33.93
CA PHE A 292 -10.73 -1.63 -34.14
C PHE A 292 -9.82 -1.21 -32.97
N LEU A 293 -10.26 -1.45 -31.74
CA LEU A 293 -9.52 -1.08 -30.53
C LEU A 293 -8.43 -2.10 -30.14
N GLY A 294 -8.30 -3.23 -30.85
CA GLY A 294 -7.35 -4.29 -30.51
C GLY A 294 -7.58 -4.89 -29.12
N ILE A 295 -8.84 -5.06 -28.71
CA ILE A 295 -9.19 -5.54 -27.37
C ILE A 295 -8.76 -7.00 -27.22
N THR A 296 -7.84 -7.25 -26.29
CA THR A 296 -7.40 -8.62 -25.93
C THR A 296 -8.45 -9.33 -25.06
N GLU A 297 -8.36 -10.67 -24.97
CA GLU A 297 -9.26 -11.46 -24.12
C GLU A 297 -9.24 -11.00 -22.65
N SER A 298 -8.07 -10.59 -22.15
CA SER A 298 -7.93 -10.06 -20.79
C SER A 298 -8.66 -8.72 -20.59
N MET A 299 -8.65 -7.86 -21.61
CA MET A 299 -9.37 -6.59 -21.61
C MET A 299 -10.88 -6.82 -21.75
N LEU A 300 -11.29 -7.77 -22.59
CA LEU A 300 -12.68 -8.14 -22.78
C LEU A 300 -13.30 -8.70 -21.49
N LYS A 301 -12.59 -9.58 -20.76
CA LYS A 301 -13.01 -10.04 -19.42
C LYS A 301 -13.28 -8.88 -18.46
N LYS A 302 -12.44 -7.84 -18.53
CA LYS A 302 -12.60 -6.65 -17.70
C LYS A 302 -13.77 -5.77 -18.14
N ILE A 303 -13.98 -5.60 -19.45
CA ILE A 303 -15.14 -4.92 -20.02
C ILE A 303 -16.43 -5.64 -19.62
N ASN A 304 -16.50 -6.96 -19.76
CA ASN A 304 -17.66 -7.76 -19.38
C ASN A 304 -17.98 -7.62 -17.88
N LYS A 305 -16.97 -7.55 -17.01
CA LYS A 305 -17.18 -7.25 -15.59
C LYS A 305 -17.81 -5.88 -15.34
N TYR A 306 -17.61 -4.90 -16.23
CA TYR A 306 -18.23 -3.58 -16.13
C TYR A 306 -19.66 -3.64 -16.67
N ARG A 307 -19.87 -4.37 -17.78
CA ARG A 307 -21.19 -4.65 -18.37
C ARG A 307 -22.13 -5.34 -17.39
N GLU A 308 -21.65 -6.36 -16.68
CA GLU A 308 -22.40 -7.05 -15.62
C GLU A 308 -22.89 -6.09 -14.53
N LYS A 309 -22.09 -5.07 -14.16
CA LYS A 309 -22.49 -4.06 -13.18
C LYS A 309 -23.43 -3.01 -13.72
N CYS A 310 -23.56 -2.94 -15.05
CA CYS A 310 -24.56 -2.15 -15.73
C CYS A 310 -25.81 -3.00 -16.08
N GLU A 311 -25.90 -4.25 -15.61
CA GLU A 311 -26.97 -5.20 -15.95
C GLU A 311 -27.09 -5.48 -17.46
N LEU A 312 -25.97 -5.44 -18.17
CA LEU A 312 -25.89 -5.71 -19.62
C LEU A 312 -25.35 -7.12 -19.90
N GLU A 313 -25.80 -7.70 -21.01
CA GLU A 313 -25.27 -8.98 -21.52
C GLU A 313 -23.77 -8.89 -21.79
N ILE A 314 -23.04 -9.97 -21.47
CA ILE A 314 -21.63 -10.10 -21.80
C ILE A 314 -21.43 -10.19 -23.32
N ILE A 315 -20.32 -9.62 -23.80
CA ILE A 315 -19.87 -9.82 -25.17
C ILE A 315 -19.05 -11.10 -25.20
N LYS A 316 -19.41 -12.02 -26.11
CA LYS A 316 -18.72 -13.30 -26.32
C LYS A 316 -17.54 -13.11 -27.27
#